data_AF-A0A5M3PL35-F1
#
_entry.id   AF-A0A5M3PL35-F1
#
_cell.length_a   1.000
_cell.length_b   1.000
_cell.length_c   1.000
_cell.angle_alpha   90.00
_cell.angle_beta   90.00
_cell.angle_gamma   90.00
#
_symmetry.space_group_name_H-M   'P 1'
#
loop_
_entity.id
_entity.type
_entity.pdbx_description
1 polymer ?
#
loop_
_entity_poly.entity_id
_entity_poly.type
_entity_poly.pdbx_seq_one_letter_code
_entity_poly.pdbx_strand_id
1 'polypeptide(L)'
;MRNGNRFWAMLLVLFSLTAYGAEMNNLGDYQWKNRLILVQAASETEGAVQTLKDAHAEIDDRDIIWFVNTGEGIVSNQAKVSGGVEQDINELFAKVRPEDRVLLIGKDGGMKSREPSLDLDAIFGRIDAMPMRMREMRSGD
;
A
#
# COMPACT_ATOMS: atom_id res chain seq x y z
N MET A 1 -50.12 1.00 -51.88
CA MET A 1 -48.69 1.39 -52.10
C MET A 1 -48.36 2.48 -51.09
N ARG A 2 -47.31 2.50 -50.28
CA ARG A 2 -46.20 1.58 -49.98
C ARG A 2 -45.46 2.24 -48.79
N ASN A 3 -45.34 1.51 -47.67
CA ASN A 3 -44.21 1.48 -46.70
C ASN A 3 -43.86 2.77 -45.93
N GLY A 4 -43.52 2.75 -44.64
CA GLY A 4 -43.30 1.66 -43.69
C GLY A 4 -42.63 2.24 -42.44
N ASN A 5 -43.17 1.93 -41.27
CA ASN A 5 -42.53 2.19 -39.98
C ASN A 5 -41.22 1.41 -39.91
N ARG A 6 -40.09 2.07 -39.62
CA ARG A 6 -38.89 1.40 -39.09
C ARG A 6 -38.24 2.24 -37.99
N PHE A 7 -38.47 1.77 -36.78
CA PHE A 7 -37.73 1.97 -35.55
C PHE A 7 -36.23 2.14 -35.74
N TRP A 8 -35.64 3.14 -35.06
CA TRP A 8 -34.27 3.07 -34.54
C TRP A 8 -34.26 3.71 -33.14
N ALA A 9 -34.61 2.92 -32.13
CA ALA A 9 -34.30 3.25 -30.75
C ALA A 9 -32.83 2.85 -30.51
N MET A 10 -31.94 3.84 -30.43
CA MET A 10 -30.58 3.63 -29.90
C MET A 10 -30.69 3.33 -28.41
N LEU A 11 -30.61 2.06 -28.04
CA LEU A 11 -30.42 1.63 -26.66
C LEU A 11 -28.95 1.86 -26.29
N LEU A 12 -28.65 3.02 -25.69
CA LEU A 12 -27.37 3.27 -25.03
C LEU A 12 -27.31 2.41 -23.76
N VAL A 13 -26.67 1.25 -23.85
CA VAL A 13 -26.33 0.43 -22.68
C VAL A 13 -25.28 1.21 -21.88
N LEU A 14 -25.71 1.87 -20.82
CA LEU A 14 -24.83 2.38 -19.77
C LEU A 14 -24.18 1.18 -19.09
N PHE A 15 -22.93 0.89 -19.45
CA PHE A 15 -22.08 -0.03 -18.71
C PHE A 15 -21.73 0.67 -17.39
N SER A 16 -22.57 0.49 -16.38
CA SER A 16 -22.25 0.89 -15.01
C SER A 16 -21.09 0.01 -14.55
N LEU A 17 -19.85 0.47 -14.75
CA LEU A 17 -18.68 -0.05 -14.06
C LEU A 17 -18.87 0.29 -12.58
N THR A 18 -19.59 -0.55 -11.85
CA THR A 18 -19.44 -0.62 -10.41
C THR A 18 -18.01 -1.03 -10.17
N ALA A 19 -17.13 -0.06 -9.92
CA ALA A 19 -15.82 -0.30 -9.39
C ALA A 19 -16.00 -0.92 -8.00
N TYR A 20 -16.15 -2.25 -7.96
CA TYR A 20 -15.86 -3.02 -6.77
C TYR A 20 -14.40 -2.73 -6.48
N GLY A 21 -14.15 -1.90 -5.46
CA GLY A 21 -12.79 -1.66 -4.99
C GLY A 21 -12.16 -3.02 -4.74
N ALA A 22 -11.04 -3.31 -5.43
CA ALA A 22 -10.35 -4.57 -5.26
C ALA A 22 -9.97 -4.71 -3.78
N GLU A 23 -10.57 -5.69 -3.10
CA GLU A 23 -10.20 -5.99 -1.72
C GLU A 23 -8.74 -6.42 -1.69
N MET A 24 -7.97 -5.87 -0.75
CA MET A 24 -6.55 -6.17 -0.59
C MET A 24 -6.42 -7.46 0.24
N ASN A 25 -6.22 -8.57 -0.44
CA ASN A 25 -6.20 -9.92 0.12
C ASN A 25 -4.77 -10.40 0.41
N ASN A 26 -3.77 -9.85 -0.27
CA ASN A 26 -2.35 -10.19 -0.12
C ASN A 26 -1.47 -8.94 -0.34
N LEU A 27 -0.17 -9.00 0.01
CA LEU A 27 0.75 -7.87 -0.18
C LEU A 27 0.97 -7.51 -1.67
N GLY A 28 0.74 -8.46 -2.57
CA GLY A 28 0.81 -8.24 -4.02
C GLY A 28 -0.28 -7.31 -4.56
N ASP A 29 -1.44 -7.24 -3.91
CA ASP A 29 -2.57 -6.40 -4.36
C ASP A 29 -2.28 -4.89 -4.26
N TYR A 30 -1.25 -4.51 -3.49
CA TYR A 30 -0.73 -3.15 -3.34
C TYR A 30 0.24 -2.73 -4.45
N GLN A 31 0.74 -3.68 -5.24
CA GLN A 31 1.66 -3.37 -6.33
C GLN A 31 1.01 -2.36 -7.28
N TRP A 32 1.84 -1.41 -7.70
CA TRP A 32 1.54 -0.26 -8.54
C TRP A 32 0.57 0.76 -7.93
N LYS A 33 0.06 0.52 -6.71
CA LYS A 33 -0.86 1.41 -5.98
C LYS A 33 -0.16 2.08 -4.81
N ASN A 34 0.48 1.30 -3.94
CA ASN A 34 1.02 1.79 -2.68
C ASN A 34 2.46 1.34 -2.44
N ARG A 35 3.18 2.12 -1.64
CA ARG A 35 4.43 1.71 -1.00
C ARG A 35 4.08 1.12 0.35
N LEU A 36 4.80 0.09 0.79
CA LEU A 36 4.52 -0.56 2.06
C LEU A 36 5.66 -0.34 3.05
N ILE A 37 5.31 0.07 4.27
CA ILE A 37 6.22 0.01 5.43
C ILE A 37 5.71 -1.11 6.34
N LEU A 38 6.51 -2.15 6.52
CA LEU A 38 6.22 -3.23 7.45
C LEU A 38 7.12 -3.09 8.67
N VAL A 39 6.55 -3.18 9.86
CA VAL A 39 7.29 -3.09 11.13
C VAL A 39 6.97 -4.31 11.97
N GLN A 40 8.01 -5.01 12.44
CA GLN A 40 7.89 -6.03 13.47
C GLN A 40 8.10 -5.37 14.84
N ALA A 41 7.12 -5.51 15.73
CA ALA A 41 7.22 -4.99 17.09
C ALA A 41 8.35 -5.66 17.86
N ALA A 42 9.22 -4.82 18.43
CA ALA A 42 10.34 -5.14 19.29
C ALA A 42 10.67 -3.89 20.12
N SER A 43 11.63 -3.99 21.04
CA SER A 43 12.12 -2.83 21.79
C SER A 43 12.61 -1.68 20.90
N GLU A 44 13.23 -2.02 19.77
CA GLU A 44 13.82 -1.10 18.80
C GLU A 44 12.77 -0.37 17.93
N THR A 45 11.52 -0.83 17.99
CA THR A 45 10.37 -0.26 17.26
C THR A 45 9.27 0.18 18.22
N GLU A 46 9.60 0.38 19.51
CA GLU A 46 8.69 0.94 20.49
C GLU A 46 8.18 2.31 20.01
N GLY A 47 6.87 2.55 20.17
CA GLY A 47 6.24 3.78 19.70
C GLY A 47 5.99 3.86 18.19
N ALA A 48 6.39 2.87 17.38
CA ALA A 48 6.25 2.90 15.92
C ALA A 48 4.84 3.26 15.44
N VAL A 49 3.79 2.71 16.07
CA VAL A 49 2.39 3.02 15.73
C VAL A 49 2.08 4.51 15.91
N GLN A 50 2.57 5.13 16.99
CA GLN A 50 2.32 6.54 17.25
C GLN A 50 3.10 7.41 16.26
N THR A 51 4.38 7.10 16.06
CA THR A 51 5.24 7.78 15.07
C THR A 51 4.62 7.74 13.66
N LEU A 52 4.09 6.59 13.24
CA LEU A 52 3.41 6.42 11.95
C LEU A 52 2.07 7.17 11.88
N LYS A 53 1.35 7.32 12.99
CA LYS A 53 0.11 8.11 13.04
C LYS A 53 0.39 9.61 13.00
N ASP A 54 1.45 10.06 13.66
CA ASP A 54 1.82 11.48 13.71
C ASP A 54 2.29 11.98 12.32
N ALA A 55 2.92 11.11 11.53
CA ALA A 55 3.39 11.40 10.17
C ALA A 55 2.34 11.14 9.06
N HIS A 56 1.03 11.22 9.37
CA HIS A 56 0.00 10.79 8.42
C HIS A 56 0.04 11.57 7.10
N ALA A 57 0.33 12.87 7.14
CA ALA A 57 0.31 13.72 5.94
C ALA A 57 1.44 13.34 4.97
N GLU A 58 2.62 13.06 5.50
CA GLU A 58 3.80 12.63 4.74
C GLU A 58 3.66 11.20 4.20
N ILE A 59 2.93 10.35 4.93
CA ILE A 59 2.52 9.01 4.51
C ILE A 59 1.54 9.09 3.34
N ASP A 60 0.51 9.93 3.45
CA ASP A 60 -0.52 10.11 2.43
C ASP A 60 0.09 10.68 1.13
N ASP A 61 0.96 11.70 1.23
CA ASP A 61 1.70 12.29 0.08
C ASP A 61 2.57 11.28 -0.69
N ARG A 62 2.93 10.16 -0.05
CA ARG A 62 3.81 9.13 -0.63
C ARG A 62 3.07 7.83 -0.93
N ASP A 63 1.74 7.82 -0.88
CA ASP A 63 0.88 6.65 -1.07
C ASP A 63 1.32 5.46 -0.19
N ILE A 64 1.70 5.72 1.05
CA ILE A 64 2.22 4.69 1.96
C ILE A 64 1.07 4.01 2.70
N ILE A 65 1.10 2.69 2.69
CA ILE A 65 0.34 1.87 3.65
C ILE A 65 1.34 1.24 4.61
N TRP A 66 1.08 1.35 5.90
CA TRP A 66 1.95 0.74 6.91
C TRP A 66 1.25 -0.36 7.69
N PHE A 67 2.03 -1.35 8.11
CA PHE A 67 1.57 -2.46 8.93
C PHE A 67 2.57 -2.69 10.07
N VAL A 68 2.09 -2.67 11.31
CA VAL A 68 2.87 -3.00 12.50
C VAL A 68 2.38 -4.34 13.03
N ASN A 69 3.23 -5.36 12.95
CA ASN A 69 2.99 -6.67 13.55
C ASN A 69 3.35 -6.63 15.04
N THR A 70 2.33 -6.64 15.89
CA THR A 70 2.47 -6.57 17.35
C THR A 70 2.70 -7.93 18.02
N GLY A 71 2.62 -9.03 17.26
CA GLY A 71 2.62 -10.39 17.79
C GLY A 71 1.23 -10.88 18.22
N GLU A 72 0.33 -9.97 18.61
CA GLU A 72 -1.09 -10.27 18.89
C GLU A 72 -2.01 -9.96 17.69
N GLY A 73 -1.48 -9.24 16.70
CA GLY A 73 -2.17 -8.89 15.46
C GLY A 73 -1.48 -7.74 14.73
N ILE A 74 -2.11 -7.27 13.65
CA ILE A 74 -1.60 -6.19 12.80
C ILE A 74 -2.35 -4.87 13.08
N VAL A 75 -1.59 -3.80 13.32
CA VAL A 75 -2.09 -2.42 13.33
C VAL A 75 -1.70 -1.74 12.01
N SER A 76 -2.60 -0.96 11.40
CA SER A 76 -2.38 -0.31 10.11
C SER A 76 -3.10 1.03 10.00
N ASN A 77 -2.74 1.86 9.03
CA ASN A 77 -3.57 2.98 8.55
C ASN A 77 -4.74 2.53 7.66
N GLN A 78 -4.88 1.22 7.40
CA GLN A 78 -6.06 0.67 6.75
C GLN A 78 -7.21 0.41 7.72
N ALA A 79 -8.43 0.60 7.23
CA ALA A 79 -9.64 0.28 7.98
C ALA A 79 -9.77 -1.22 8.31
N LYS A 80 -9.24 -2.09 7.45
CA LYS A 80 -9.25 -3.55 7.60
C LYS A 80 -7.98 -4.15 7.03
N VAL A 81 -7.47 -5.16 7.71
CA VAL A 81 -6.36 -6.01 7.24
C VAL A 81 -6.92 -7.42 7.04
N SER A 82 -6.72 -7.99 5.86
CA SER A 82 -7.17 -9.36 5.56
C SER A 82 -6.21 -10.39 6.15
N GLY A 83 -6.71 -11.59 6.44
CA GLY A 83 -5.88 -12.68 6.96
C GLY A 83 -4.74 -13.08 6.01
N GLY A 84 -4.93 -12.92 4.69
CA GLY A 84 -3.88 -13.18 3.70
C GLY A 84 -2.75 -12.13 3.75
N VAL A 85 -3.06 -10.85 3.97
CA VAL A 85 -2.04 -9.81 4.20
C VAL A 85 -1.25 -10.10 5.48
N GLU A 86 -1.93 -10.47 6.57
CA GLU A 86 -1.26 -10.84 7.82
C GLU A 86 -0.35 -12.06 7.64
N GLN A 87 -0.82 -13.09 6.92
CA GLN A 87 -0.01 -14.26 6.59
C GLN A 87 1.25 -13.88 5.80
N ASP A 88 1.10 -13.07 4.75
CA ASP A 88 2.23 -12.62 3.92
C ASP A 88 3.27 -11.84 4.73
N ILE A 89 2.83 -10.96 5.64
CA ILE A 89 3.71 -10.19 6.53
C ILE A 89 4.52 -11.14 7.43
N ASN A 90 3.83 -12.09 8.06
CA ASN A 90 4.48 -13.08 8.93
C ASN A 90 5.49 -13.94 8.16
N GLU A 91 5.13 -14.43 6.97
CA GLU A 91 6.02 -15.20 6.11
C GLU A 91 7.23 -14.39 5.64
N LEU A 92 7.04 -13.10 5.35
CA LEU A 92 8.13 -12.24 4.92
C LEU A 92 9.12 -11.98 6.07
N PHE A 93 8.63 -11.69 7.28
CA PHE A 93 9.49 -11.53 8.45
C PHE A 93 10.21 -12.83 8.83
N ALA A 94 9.62 -14.00 8.60
CA ALA A 94 10.29 -15.29 8.79
C ALA A 94 11.44 -15.55 7.79
N LYS A 95 11.49 -14.84 6.65
CA LYS A 95 12.50 -15.00 5.59
C LYS A 95 13.65 -13.98 5.67
N VAL A 96 13.47 -12.88 6.40
CA VAL A 96 14.52 -11.86 6.62
C VAL A 96 15.33 -12.17 7.88
N ARG A 97 16.39 -11.39 8.14
CA ARG A 97 17.22 -11.62 9.33
C ARG A 97 16.47 -11.13 10.59
N PRO A 98 16.69 -11.73 11.77
CA PRO A 98 15.97 -11.34 12.99
C PRO A 98 16.13 -9.86 13.38
N GLU A 99 17.24 -9.23 13.00
CA GLU A 99 17.49 -7.80 13.19
C GLU A 99 16.75 -6.92 12.18
N ASP A 100 16.25 -7.44 11.06
CA ASP A 100 15.51 -6.66 10.06
C ASP A 100 14.07 -6.43 10.56
N ARG A 101 13.85 -5.40 11.38
CA ARG A 101 12.56 -5.08 12.01
C ARG A 101 11.66 -4.19 11.16
N VAL A 102 12.23 -3.43 10.24
CA VAL A 102 11.50 -2.51 9.36
C VAL A 102 11.82 -2.81 7.91
N LEU A 103 10.78 -3.01 7.11
CA LEU A 103 10.89 -3.32 5.69
C LEU A 103 10.19 -2.24 4.87
N LEU A 104 10.88 -1.71 3.86
CA LEU A 104 10.26 -0.84 2.86
C LEU A 104 10.09 -1.61 1.56
N ILE A 105 8.86 -1.64 1.04
CA ILE A 105 8.51 -2.21 -0.26
C ILE A 105 7.99 -1.09 -1.16
N GLY A 106 8.53 -1.00 -2.38
CA GLY A 106 8.11 0.00 -3.35
C GLY A 106 6.78 -0.36 -4.03
N LYS A 107 6.23 0.60 -4.80
CA LYS A 107 5.09 0.34 -5.70
C LYS A 107 5.39 -0.74 -6.74
N ASP A 108 6.64 -1.01 -7.06
CA ASP A 108 7.01 -2.12 -7.94
C ASP A 108 6.98 -3.50 -7.25
N GLY A 109 6.60 -3.57 -5.97
CA GLY A 109 6.63 -4.78 -5.15
C GLY A 109 8.04 -5.20 -4.72
N GLY A 110 9.07 -4.44 -5.11
CA GLY A 110 10.45 -4.73 -4.77
C GLY A 110 10.82 -4.21 -3.39
N MET A 111 11.59 -5.00 -2.64
CA MET A 111 12.15 -4.59 -1.36
C MET A 111 13.23 -3.51 -1.56
N LYS A 112 13.09 -2.39 -0.85
CA LYS A 112 13.93 -1.18 -0.99
C LYS A 112 14.91 -0.99 0.16
N SER A 113 14.54 -1.41 1.36
CA SER A 113 15.41 -1.44 2.53
C SER A 113 14.93 -2.45 3.56
N ARG A 114 15.87 -2.83 4.44
CA ARG A 114 15.65 -3.65 5.63
C ARG A 114 16.48 -3.00 6.73
N GLU A 115 15.81 -2.56 7.79
CA GLU A 115 16.44 -1.75 8.84
C GLU A 115 16.08 -2.30 10.23
N PRO A 116 16.94 -2.11 11.24
CA PRO A 116 16.69 -2.61 12.58
C PRO A 116 15.72 -1.77 13.41
N SER A 117 15.45 -0.55 12.99
CA SER A 117 14.56 0.38 13.68
C SER A 117 13.82 1.27 12.70
N LEU A 118 12.77 1.95 13.18
CA LEU A 118 11.99 2.87 12.37
C LEU A 118 12.65 4.25 12.35
N ASP A 119 13.10 4.65 11.16
CA ASP A 119 13.57 6.01 10.86
C ASP A 119 12.78 6.55 9.66
N LEU A 120 11.74 7.34 9.94
CA LEU A 120 10.85 7.86 8.90
C LEU A 120 11.53 8.88 8.00
N ASP A 121 12.43 9.71 8.52
CA ASP A 121 13.16 10.69 7.71
C ASP A 121 14.05 9.99 6.68
N ALA A 122 14.76 8.95 7.10
CA ALA A 122 15.56 8.12 6.19
C ALA A 122 14.69 7.38 5.17
N ILE A 123 13.54 6.85 5.59
CA ILE A 123 12.60 6.16 4.70
C ILE A 123 12.02 7.13 3.67
N PHE A 124 11.54 8.31 4.07
CA PHE A 124 10.98 9.31 3.17
C PHE A 124 12.03 9.84 2.20
N GLY A 125 13.24 10.15 2.67
CA GLY A 125 14.34 10.54 1.80
C GLY A 125 14.69 9.46 0.77
N ARG A 126 14.68 8.19 1.17
CA ARG A 126 14.85 7.06 0.24
C ARG A 126 13.71 6.98 -0.78
N ILE A 127 12.47 7.22 -0.36
CA ILE A 127 11.30 7.22 -1.24
C ILE A 127 11.40 8.33 -2.27
N ASP A 128 11.74 9.55 -1.85
CA ASP A 128 11.82 10.73 -2.70
C ASP A 128 12.94 10.63 -3.73
N ALA A 129 14.01 9.89 -3.41
CA ALA A 129 15.08 9.56 -4.35
C ALA A 129 14.69 8.50 -5.40
N MET A 130 13.54 7.82 -5.29
CA MET A 130 13.15 6.78 -6.25
C MET A 130 12.71 7.41 -7.59
N PRO A 131 13.15 6.88 -8.75
CA PRO A 131 12.77 7.41 -10.06
C PRO A 131 11.27 7.53 -10.31
N MET A 132 10.48 6.61 -9.76
CA MET A 132 9.03 6.68 -9.83
C MET A 132 8.49 7.87 -9.03
N ARG A 133 8.95 8.07 -7.79
CA ARG A 133 8.53 9.19 -6.94
C ARG A 133 8.92 10.54 -7.54
N MET A 134 10.14 10.64 -8.08
CA MET A 134 10.57 11.85 -8.81
C MET A 134 9.68 12.17 -10.02
N ARG A 135 9.06 11.17 -10.66
CA ARG A 135 8.10 11.39 -11.74
C ARG A 135 6.74 11.86 -11.21
N GLU A 136 6.22 11.23 -10.16
CA GLU A 136 4.96 11.64 -9.48
C GLU A 136 5.04 13.12 -9.09
N MET A 137 6.11 13.53 -8.40
CA MET A 137 6.34 14.93 -7.99
C MET A 137 6.44 15.92 -9.16
N ARG A 138 6.88 15.47 -10.35
CA ARG A 138 6.95 16.32 -11.56
C ARG A 138 5.61 16.40 -12.29
N SER A 139 4.83 15.33 -12.25
CA SER A 139 3.51 15.25 -12.86
C SER A 139 2.42 15.92 -12.01
N GLY A 140 2.67 16.12 -10.72
CA GLY A 140 1.67 16.62 -9.78
C GLY A 140 0.62 15.57 -9.41
N ASP A 141 0.98 14.29 -9.55
CA ASP A 141 0.21 13.14 -9.05
C ASP A 141 0.38 12.98 -7.55
#